data_AF-A0A959FE39-F1
#
_entry.id   AF-A0A959FE39-F1
#
_cell.length_a   1.000
_cell.length_b   1.000
_cell.length_c   1.000
_cell.angle_alpha   90.00
_cell.angle_beta   90.00
_cell.angle_gamma   90.00
#
_symmetry.space_group_name_H-M   'P 1'
#
loop_
_entity.id
_entity.type
_entity.pdbx_description
1 polymer ?
#
loop_
_entity_poly.entity_id
_entity_poly.type
_entity_poly.pdbx_seq_one_letter_code
_entity_poly.pdbx_strand_id
1 'polypeptide(L)'
;LKPFKEAEIQNALEKYRKLIKALGQRNSTPVPVFQPPVPVFQQNFLTQIRDKTIVVNIRDIAAFYFESGLVHLFTFAGSKYPLFKKLEYIESACDPDRFFRINRQMLINRDALLSMEPYFHRKIVLQLKIDLPEKPIVSRLKVSSFKEWLEKRV
;
A
#
# COMPACT_ATOMS: atom_id res chain seq x y z
N LEU A 1 -6.13 11.41 -72.73
CA LEU A 1 -5.84 10.99 -71.34
C LEU A 1 -4.39 10.51 -71.30
N LYS A 2 -3.51 11.16 -70.54
CA LYS A 2 -2.11 10.75 -70.47
C LYS A 2 -1.96 9.58 -69.49
N PRO A 3 -1.37 8.45 -69.91
CA PRO A 3 -1.20 7.27 -69.07
C PRO A 3 -0.21 7.59 -67.96
N PHE A 4 -0.60 7.31 -66.71
CA PHE A 4 0.32 7.40 -65.58
C PHE A 4 1.45 6.39 -65.80
N LYS A 5 2.69 6.88 -65.77
CA LYS A 5 3.90 6.08 -66.00
C LYS A 5 4.03 5.01 -64.91
N GLU A 6 3.79 3.75 -65.26
CA GLU A 6 4.01 2.57 -64.41
C GLU A 6 5.39 2.57 -63.73
N ALA A 7 6.39 3.16 -64.37
CA ALA A 7 7.75 3.30 -63.83
C ALA A 7 7.84 4.18 -62.58
N GLU A 8 6.96 5.18 -62.40
CA GLU A 8 6.96 6.04 -61.20
C GLU A 8 6.38 5.31 -59.99
N ILE A 9 5.36 4.48 -60.22
CA ILE A 9 4.73 3.65 -59.19
C ILE A 9 5.71 2.59 -58.69
N GLN A 10 6.45 1.94 -59.59
CA GLN A 10 7.48 0.96 -59.23
C GLN A 10 8.60 1.58 -58.40
N ASN A 11 9.09 2.77 -58.78
CA ASN A 11 10.10 3.50 -58.01
C ASN A 11 9.61 3.92 -56.62
N ALA A 12 8.33 4.31 -56.49
CA ALA A 12 7.73 4.65 -55.21
C ALA A 12 7.63 3.42 -54.28
N LEU A 13 7.24 2.26 -54.82
CA LEU A 13 7.16 1.01 -54.09
C LEU A 13 8.53 0.50 -53.64
N GLU A 14 9.56 0.63 -54.47
CA GLU A 14 10.92 0.27 -54.06
C GLU A 14 11.45 1.17 -52.95
N LYS A 15 11.21 2.49 -53.03
CA LYS A 15 11.57 3.43 -51.95
C LYS A 15 10.89 3.06 -50.64
N TYR A 16 9.61 2.72 -50.69
CA TYR A 16 8.85 2.27 -49.52
C TYR A 16 9.42 0.98 -48.91
N ARG A 17 9.71 -0.03 -49.75
CA ARG A 17 10.32 -1.29 -49.29
C ARG A 17 11.70 -1.09 -48.65
N LYS A 18 12.54 -0.21 -49.23
CA LYS A 18 13.85 0.14 -48.64
C LYS A 18 13.69 0.83 -47.29
N LEU A 19 12.69 1.69 -47.12
CA LEU A 19 12.40 2.37 -45.85
C LEU A 19 11.95 1.39 -44.76
N ILE A 20 11.03 0.48 -45.08
CA ILE A 20 10.56 -0.57 -44.15
C ILE A 20 11.71 -1.48 -43.73
N LYS A 21 12.59 -1.87 -44.66
CA LYS A 21 13.76 -2.70 -44.36
C LYS A 21 14.77 -1.98 -43.46
N ALA A 22 14.96 -0.67 -43.63
CA ALA A 22 15.81 0.15 -42.77
C ALA A 22 15.21 0.34 -41.37
N LEU A 23 13.88 0.45 -41.26
CA LEU A 23 13.16 0.55 -39.97
C LEU A 23 13.13 -0.78 -39.21
N GLY A 24 13.01 -1.91 -39.91
CA GLY A 24 13.06 -3.26 -39.33
C GLY A 24 14.46 -3.68 -38.85
N GLN A 25 15.51 -2.96 -39.25
CA GLN A 25 16.90 -3.14 -38.79
C GLN A 25 17.29 -2.22 -37.62
N ARG A 26 16.32 -1.54 -37.00
CA ARG A 26 16.56 -1.03 -35.64
C ARG A 26 16.65 -2.25 -34.72
N ASN A 27 17.87 -2.68 -34.45
CA ASN A 27 18.20 -3.45 -33.26
C ASN A 27 17.39 -2.85 -32.12
N SER A 28 16.43 -3.63 -31.61
CA SER A 28 15.67 -3.30 -30.43
C SER A 28 16.66 -3.16 -29.30
N THR A 29 17.22 -1.97 -29.09
CA THR A 29 17.82 -1.61 -27.82
C THR A 29 16.69 -1.83 -26.81
N PRO A 30 16.82 -2.79 -25.87
CA PRO A 30 15.80 -2.97 -24.87
C PRO A 30 15.70 -1.65 -24.11
N VAL A 31 14.57 -0.97 -24.28
CA VAL A 31 14.23 0.18 -23.47
C VAL A 31 14.24 -0.34 -22.03
N PRO A 32 15.05 0.20 -21.12
CA PRO A 32 15.02 -0.24 -19.73
C PRO A 32 13.59 -0.04 -19.25
N VAL A 33 12.90 -1.16 -19.00
CA VAL A 33 11.57 -1.18 -18.43
C VAL A 33 11.70 -0.45 -17.10
N PHE A 34 11.10 0.72 -17.00
CA PHE A 34 11.06 1.49 -15.76
C PHE A 34 10.21 0.67 -14.78
N GLN A 35 10.87 -0.19 -13.99
CA GLN A 35 10.20 -0.88 -12.91
C GLN A 35 9.78 0.20 -11.91
N PRO A 36 8.49 0.32 -11.57
CA PRO A 36 8.09 1.23 -10.52
C PRO A 36 8.88 0.86 -9.25
N PRO A 37 9.42 1.86 -8.52
CA PRO A 37 10.18 1.57 -7.31
C PRO A 37 9.30 0.75 -6.37
N VAL A 38 9.84 -0.40 -5.92
CA VAL A 38 9.16 -1.23 -4.93
C VAL A 38 8.94 -0.36 -3.69
N PRO A 39 7.69 -0.24 -3.19
CA PRO A 39 7.42 0.61 -2.04
C PRO A 39 8.21 0.09 -0.83
N VAL A 40 9.09 0.93 -0.29
CA VAL A 40 9.93 0.59 0.85
C VAL A 40 9.19 0.98 2.13
N PHE A 41 8.62 -0.02 2.80
CA PHE A 41 7.94 0.17 4.09
C PHE A 41 8.91 0.07 5.27
N GLN A 42 8.60 0.79 6.35
CA GLN A 42 9.40 0.83 7.57
C GLN A 42 9.31 -0.52 8.30
N GLN A 43 10.47 -1.17 8.51
CA GLN A 43 10.53 -2.50 9.15
C GLN A 43 10.57 -2.44 10.67
N ASN A 44 11.06 -1.35 11.25
CA ASN A 44 11.23 -1.20 12.69
C ASN A 44 10.77 0.19 13.14
N PHE A 45 10.06 0.26 14.26
CA PHE A 45 9.71 1.50 14.96
C PHE A 45 10.59 1.67 16.19
N LEU A 46 11.18 2.85 16.33
CA LEU A 46 11.99 3.21 17.47
C LEU A 46 11.12 4.00 18.43
N THR A 47 11.08 3.54 19.68
CA THR A 47 10.40 4.23 20.79
C THR A 47 11.42 4.57 21.87
N GLN A 48 11.25 5.72 22.51
CA GLN A 48 12.09 6.14 23.62
C GLN A 48 11.29 6.02 24.92
N ILE A 49 11.83 5.26 25.87
CA ILE A 49 11.30 5.15 27.22
C ILE A 49 12.43 5.52 28.18
N ARG A 50 12.29 6.67 28.84
CA ARG A 50 13.35 7.26 29.70
C ARG A 50 14.64 7.37 28.89
N ASP A 51 15.71 6.70 29.32
CA ASP A 51 17.02 6.73 28.66
C ASP A 51 17.27 5.54 27.73
N LYS A 52 16.23 4.73 27.43
CA LYS A 52 16.35 3.53 26.59
C LYS A 52 15.59 3.70 25.27
N THR A 53 16.30 3.45 24.18
CA THR A 53 15.69 3.26 22.86
C THR A 53 15.31 1.80 22.70
N ILE A 54 14.02 1.55 22.52
CA ILE A 54 13.48 0.22 22.24
C ILE A 54 13.18 0.15 20.74
N VAL A 55 13.62 -0.93 20.12
CA VAL A 55 13.36 -1.21 18.72
C VAL A 55 12.25 -2.25 18.66
N VAL A 56 11.14 -1.91 18.01
CA VAL A 56 9.99 -2.80 17.83
C VAL A 56 9.85 -3.15 16.35
N ASN A 57 9.88 -4.44 16.03
CA ASN A 57 9.71 -4.90 14.65
C ASN A 57 8.25 -4.74 14.21
N ILE A 58 8.02 -4.33 12.96
CA ILE A 58 6.67 -4.20 12.38
C ILE A 58 5.85 -5.49 12.51
N ARG A 59 6.51 -6.66 12.44
CA ARG A 59 5.86 -7.97 12.56
C ARG A 59 5.27 -8.22 13.94
N ASP A 60 5.83 -7.58 14.97
CA ASP A 60 5.37 -7.74 16.35
C ASP A 60 4.27 -6.72 16.71
N ILE A 61 3.96 -5.78 15.82
CA ILE A 61 2.98 -4.71 16.07
C ILE A 61 1.59 -5.16 15.61
N ALA A 62 0.65 -5.15 16.55
CA ALA A 62 -0.75 -5.49 16.33
C ALA A 62 -1.61 -4.26 15.98
N ALA A 63 -1.32 -3.09 16.58
CA ALA A 63 -2.10 -1.87 16.34
C ALA A 63 -1.30 -0.60 16.68
N PHE A 64 -1.70 0.51 16.07
CA PHE A 64 -1.37 1.86 16.50
C PHE A 64 -2.64 2.60 16.91
N TYR A 65 -2.57 3.34 18.00
CA TYR A 65 -3.70 4.07 18.57
C TYR A 65 -3.27 5.47 19.01
N PHE A 66 -3.95 6.48 18.50
CA PHE A 66 -3.77 7.87 18.87
C PHE A 66 -4.69 8.23 20.04
N GLU A 67 -4.08 8.59 21.16
CA GLU A 67 -4.72 8.89 22.43
C GLU A 67 -3.98 10.05 23.11
N SER A 68 -4.71 11.00 23.68
CA SER A 68 -4.13 12.09 24.48
C SER A 68 -2.99 12.87 23.79
N GLY A 69 -3.10 13.06 22.46
CA GLY A 69 -2.10 13.80 21.68
C GLY A 69 -0.88 12.99 21.23
N LEU A 70 -0.82 11.70 21.55
CA LEU A 70 0.33 10.83 21.24
C LEU A 70 -0.13 9.51 20.60
N VAL A 71 0.65 9.01 19.64
CA VAL A 71 0.42 7.67 19.10
C VAL A 71 1.10 6.64 20.00
N HIS A 72 0.39 5.58 20.31
CA HIS A 72 0.93 4.40 20.97
C HIS A 72 0.91 3.22 20.00
N LEU A 73 1.96 2.42 20.03
CA LEU A 73 2.00 1.13 19.36
C LEU A 73 1.71 0.03 20.38
N PHE A 74 0.96 -0.96 19.96
CA PHE A 74 0.60 -2.15 20.74
C PHE A 74 1.16 -3.37 20.04
N THR A 75 1.91 -4.17 20.79
CA THR A 75 2.50 -5.42 20.28
C THR A 75 1.56 -6.59 20.48
N PHE A 76 1.74 -7.67 19.72
CA PHE A 76 1.02 -8.94 19.92
C PHE A 76 1.24 -9.54 21.32
N ALA A 77 2.36 -9.20 21.97
CA ALA A 77 2.65 -9.58 23.35
C ALA A 77 1.90 -8.74 24.40
N GLY A 78 1.05 -7.79 23.98
CA GLY A 78 0.29 -6.91 24.89
C GLY A 78 1.07 -5.72 25.43
N SER A 79 2.33 -5.53 25.03
CA SER A 79 3.13 -4.37 25.46
C SER A 79 2.74 -3.10 24.69
N LYS A 80 2.60 -1.98 25.40
CA LYS A 80 2.27 -0.64 24.88
C LYS A 80 3.51 0.25 24.91
N TYR A 81 3.83 0.90 23.79
CA TYR A 81 4.95 1.85 23.70
C TYR A 81 4.53 3.18 23.09
N PRO A 82 5.00 4.32 23.60
CA PRO A 82 4.74 5.64 23.01
C PRO A 82 5.52 5.81 21.70
N LEU A 83 4.94 6.49 20.73
CA LEU A 83 5.57 6.77 19.45
C LEU A 83 5.36 8.25 19.09
N PHE A 84 6.47 8.99 19.04
CA PHE A 84 6.49 10.44 18.75
C PHE A 84 6.42 10.71 17.23
N LYS A 85 5.44 10.11 16.55
CA LYS A 85 5.16 10.29 15.13
C LYS A 85 3.66 10.46 14.92
N LYS A 86 3.27 11.22 13.88
CA LYS A 86 1.85 11.36 13.52
C LYS A 86 1.30 10.05 12.95
N LEU A 87 0.03 9.77 13.20
CA LEU A 87 -0.62 8.55 12.71
C LEU A 87 -0.65 8.49 11.17
N GLU A 88 -0.80 9.65 10.50
CA GLU A 88 -0.73 9.77 9.05
C GLU A 88 0.63 9.34 8.49
N TYR A 89 1.71 9.71 9.16
CA TYR A 89 3.05 9.28 8.76
C TYR A 89 3.20 7.77 8.94
N ILE A 90 2.74 7.24 10.09
CA ILE A 90 2.82 5.80 10.36
C ILE A 90 2.03 5.00 9.31
N GLU A 91 0.82 5.45 8.98
CA GLU A 91 0.00 4.88 7.91
C GLU A 91 0.76 4.82 6.57
N SER A 92 1.45 5.91 6.18
CA SER A 92 2.27 5.93 4.95
C SER A 92 3.54 5.06 5.01
N ALA A 93 4.05 4.80 6.21
CA ALA A 93 5.27 4.03 6.44
C ALA A 93 4.98 2.52 6.57
N CYS A 94 3.73 2.14 6.82
CA CYS A 94 3.28 0.76 6.95
C CYS A 94 2.82 0.19 5.60
N ASP A 95 2.94 -1.13 5.47
CA ASP A 95 2.40 -1.87 4.33
C ASP A 95 0.86 -1.81 4.36
N PRO A 96 0.20 -1.23 3.33
CA PRO A 96 -1.26 -1.11 3.28
C PRO A 96 -1.97 -2.45 3.15
N ASP A 97 -1.30 -3.53 2.74
CA ASP A 97 -1.90 -4.87 2.69
C ASP A 97 -1.94 -5.54 4.07
N ARG A 98 -1.10 -5.07 5.00
CA ARG A 98 -1.03 -5.56 6.39
C ARG A 98 -1.68 -4.64 7.40
N PHE A 99 -1.65 -3.34 7.18
CA PHE A 99 -2.21 -2.34 8.09
C PHE A 99 -3.35 -1.56 7.46
N PHE A 100 -4.45 -1.41 8.19
CA PHE A 100 -5.61 -0.65 7.74
C PHE A 100 -6.08 0.36 8.78
N ARG A 101 -6.25 1.62 8.36
CA ARG A 101 -6.74 2.70 9.23
C ARG A 101 -8.25 2.62 9.38
N ILE A 102 -8.73 2.02 10.46
CA ILE A 102 -10.17 1.77 10.68
C ILE A 102 -10.97 3.03 11.03
N ASN A 103 -10.33 4.03 11.65
CA ASN A 103 -10.93 5.30 12.02
C ASN A 103 -9.84 6.41 12.13
N ARG A 104 -10.16 7.58 12.70
CA ARG A 104 -9.18 8.68 12.81
C ARG A 104 -8.04 8.39 13.79
N GLN A 105 -8.28 7.50 14.76
CA GLN A 105 -7.37 7.22 15.87
C GLN A 105 -6.63 5.89 15.74
N MET A 106 -7.12 4.93 14.97
CA MET A 106 -6.62 3.56 14.99
C MET A 106 -6.17 3.06 13.61
N LEU A 107 -5.01 2.41 13.60
CA LEU A 107 -4.42 1.66 12.48
C LEU A 107 -4.16 0.23 12.95
N ILE A 108 -4.80 -0.75 12.31
CA ILE A 108 -4.84 -2.14 12.80
C ILE A 108 -4.09 -3.07 11.86
N ASN A 109 -3.32 -4.00 12.42
CA ASN A 109 -2.71 -5.09 11.68
C ASN A 109 -3.76 -6.19 11.40
N ARG A 110 -3.80 -6.69 10.16
CA ARG A 110 -4.65 -7.79 9.73
C ARG A 110 -4.49 -9.03 10.63
N ASP A 111 -3.27 -9.36 11.01
CA ASP A 111 -2.94 -10.54 11.80
C ASP A 111 -3.46 -10.44 13.24
N ALA A 112 -3.84 -9.24 13.69
CA ALA A 112 -4.42 -9.00 15.02
C ALA A 112 -5.93 -9.23 15.08
N LEU A 113 -6.61 -9.33 13.94
CA LEU A 113 -8.06 -9.51 13.89
C LEU A 113 -8.46 -10.95 14.25
N LEU A 114 -9.46 -11.10 15.12
CA LEU A 114 -10.10 -12.38 15.44
C LEU A 114 -11.48 -12.50 14.80
N SER A 115 -12.32 -11.52 15.03
CA SER A 115 -13.68 -11.47 14.47
C SER A 115 -14.14 -10.03 14.33
N MET A 116 -15.26 -9.84 13.64
CA MET A 116 -15.90 -8.55 13.48
C MET A 116 -17.41 -8.69 13.66
N GLU A 117 -18.02 -7.72 14.34
CA GLU A 117 -19.44 -7.76 14.67
C GLU A 117 -20.12 -6.45 14.24
N PRO A 118 -21.38 -6.50 13.77
CA PRO A 118 -22.16 -5.29 13.52
C PRO A 118 -22.27 -4.44 14.79
N TYR A 119 -22.11 -3.14 14.63
CA TYR A 119 -22.23 -2.16 15.70
C TYR A 119 -23.21 -1.04 15.31
N PHE A 120 -23.56 -0.20 16.29
CA PHE A 120 -24.56 0.85 16.09
C PHE A 120 -24.19 1.80 14.92
N HIS A 121 -25.21 2.36 14.25
CA HIS A 121 -25.07 3.23 13.07
C HIS A 121 -24.34 2.59 11.86
N ARG A 122 -24.54 1.29 11.61
CA ARG A 122 -23.87 0.57 10.50
C ARG A 122 -22.34 0.62 10.61
N LYS A 123 -21.82 0.73 11.83
CA LYS A 123 -20.39 0.56 12.12
C LYS A 123 -20.10 -0.92 12.36
N ILE A 124 -18.82 -1.25 12.45
CA ILE A 124 -18.36 -2.60 12.83
C ILE A 124 -17.42 -2.44 13.99
N VAL A 125 -17.57 -3.28 15.01
CA VAL A 125 -16.58 -3.42 16.09
C VAL A 125 -15.72 -4.64 15.80
N LEU A 126 -14.42 -4.51 16.04
CA LEU A 126 -13.45 -5.59 15.84
C LEU A 126 -13.14 -6.25 17.19
N GLN A 127 -12.96 -7.56 17.16
CA GLN A 127 -12.32 -8.30 18.24
C GLN A 127 -10.88 -8.56 17.84
N LEU A 128 -9.93 -8.18 18.68
CA LEU A 128 -8.50 -8.33 18.43
C LEU A 128 -7.89 -9.36 19.36
N LYS A 129 -6.73 -9.90 18.96
CA LYS A 129 -5.90 -10.78 19.80
C LYS A 129 -5.28 -10.07 21.01
N ILE A 130 -5.37 -8.75 21.05
CA ILE A 130 -4.81 -7.89 22.10
C ILE A 130 -5.90 -7.01 22.70
N ASP A 131 -5.73 -6.66 23.96
CA ASP A 131 -6.60 -5.70 24.63
C ASP A 131 -6.18 -4.27 24.30
N LEU A 132 -7.14 -3.49 23.81
CA LEU A 132 -6.99 -2.05 23.61
C LEU A 132 -7.83 -1.30 24.65
N PRO A 133 -7.38 -0.09 25.07
CA PRO A 133 -8.12 0.72 26.04
C PRO A 133 -9.50 1.16 25.52
N GLU A 134 -9.65 1.28 24.21
CA GLU A 134 -10.90 1.66 23.54
C GLU A 134 -11.30 0.60 22.51
N LYS A 135 -12.62 0.45 22.29
CA LYS A 135 -13.16 -0.51 21.31
C LYS A 135 -12.71 -0.13 19.89
N PRO A 136 -12.08 -1.06 19.14
CA PRO A 136 -11.68 -0.81 17.77
C PRO A 136 -12.90 -0.81 16.84
N ILE A 137 -13.39 0.38 16.53
CA ILE A 137 -14.59 0.58 15.71
C ILE A 137 -14.19 1.06 14.31
N VAL A 138 -14.64 0.35 13.28
CA VAL A 138 -14.54 0.75 11.88
C VAL A 138 -15.65 1.77 11.59
N SER A 139 -15.23 2.93 11.08
CA SER A 139 -16.16 4.00 10.67
C SER A 139 -17.07 3.54 9.52
N ARG A 140 -18.35 3.96 9.53
CA ARG A 140 -19.36 3.62 8.51
C ARG A 140 -18.84 3.74 7.06
N LEU A 141 -18.14 4.82 6.74
CA LEU A 141 -17.61 5.08 5.38
C LEU A 141 -16.47 4.13 4.98
N LYS A 142 -15.81 3.49 5.95
CA LYS A 142 -14.69 2.57 5.72
C LYS A 142 -15.09 1.10 5.78
N VAL A 143 -16.33 0.79 6.16
CA VAL A 143 -16.79 -0.60 6.33
C VAL A 143 -16.63 -1.42 5.05
N SER A 144 -17.05 -0.90 3.89
CA SER A 144 -16.93 -1.62 2.62
C SER A 144 -15.47 -1.89 2.26
N SER A 145 -14.64 -0.83 2.25
CA SER A 145 -13.22 -0.94 1.93
C SER A 145 -12.46 -1.83 2.92
N PHE A 146 -12.85 -1.84 4.20
CA PHE A 146 -12.24 -2.71 5.21
C PHE A 146 -12.55 -4.19 4.93
N LYS A 147 -13.78 -4.52 4.53
CA LYS A 147 -14.13 -5.90 4.15
C LYS A 147 -13.38 -6.35 2.89
N GLU A 148 -13.37 -5.51 1.85
CA GLU A 148 -12.62 -5.77 0.62
C GLU A 148 -11.12 -5.98 0.92
N TRP A 149 -10.56 -5.15 1.79
CA TRP A 149 -9.18 -5.28 2.25
C TRP A 149 -8.92 -6.62 2.94
N LEU A 150 -9.84 -7.10 3.78
CA LEU A 150 -9.77 -8.42 4.44
C LEU A 150 -9.98 -9.62 3.51
N GLU A 151 -10.64 -9.44 2.38
CA GLU A 151 -10.85 -10.50 1.37
C GLU A 151 -9.69 -10.59 0.37
N LYS A 152 -8.95 -9.50 0.17
CA LYS A 152 -7.78 -9.47 -0.73
C LYS A 152 -6.75 -10.52 -0.27
N ARG A 153 -6.41 -11.47 -1.14
CA ARG A 153 -5.30 -12.41 -0.88
C ARG A 153 -3.98 -11.63 -0.89
N VAL A 154 -3.24 -11.71 0.20
CA VAL A 154 -1.87 -11.16 0.37
C VAL A 154 -0.87 -12.28 0.14
#